data_AF-A0A2M8PKC3-F1
#
_entry.id   AF-A0A2M8PKC3-F1
#
_cell.length_a   1.000
_cell.length_b   1.000
_cell.length_c   1.000
_cell.angle_alpha   90.00
_cell.angle_beta   90.00
_cell.angle_gamma   90.00
#
_symmetry.space_group_name_H-M   'P 1'
#
loop_
_entity.id
_entity.type
_entity.pdbx_description
1 polymer ?
#
loop_
_entity_poly.entity_id
_entity_poly.type
_entity_poly.pdbx_seq_one_letter_code
_entity_poly.pdbx_strand_id
1 'polypeptide(L)'
;MQEKNNPRASGQSYLWVLVKGMLMGAADIVPGVSGGTMALITGIYERLLFALKSLIPEFFQLVKHRKLSVFWNNIDGYFLASLLLGILISILALAKVISFLIANYPI
;
A
#
# COMPACT_ATOMS: atom_id res chain seq x y z
N MET A 1 8.59 13.90 -29.06
CA MET A 1 7.39 13.76 -28.20
C MET A 1 7.51 12.47 -27.41
N GLN A 2 8.11 12.52 -26.23
CA GLN A 2 8.20 11.39 -25.29
C GLN A 2 7.89 11.93 -23.89
N GLU A 3 6.61 12.01 -23.56
CA GLU A 3 6.14 12.51 -22.27
C GLU A 3 4.89 11.75 -21.85
N LYS A 4 5.02 10.45 -21.53
CA LYS A 4 3.90 9.73 -20.92
C LYS A 4 4.20 8.48 -20.08
N ASN A 5 5.44 8.26 -19.64
CA ASN A 5 5.78 7.10 -18.80
C ASN A 5 6.61 7.49 -17.57
N ASN A 6 6.15 8.49 -16.81
CA ASN A 6 6.61 8.70 -15.45
C ASN A 6 5.54 8.17 -14.47
N PRO A 7 5.68 6.96 -13.90
CA PRO A 7 4.71 6.39 -12.95
C PRO A 7 4.55 7.22 -11.65
N ARG A 8 5.44 8.20 -11.43
CA ARG A 8 5.34 9.19 -10.33
C ARG A 8 4.30 10.28 -10.58
N ALA A 9 3.81 10.45 -11.81
CA ALA A 9 3.01 11.61 -12.25
C ALA A 9 1.49 11.39 -12.24
N SER A 10 0.97 10.27 -11.71
CA SER A 10 -0.47 10.19 -11.46
C SER A 10 -0.76 10.92 -10.15
N GLY A 11 -1.37 12.12 -10.25
CA GLY A 11 -1.89 12.91 -9.12
C GLY A 11 -3.07 12.23 -8.41
N GLN A 12 -2.92 10.96 -8.06
CA GLN A 12 -3.88 10.24 -7.24
C GLN A 12 -3.80 10.81 -5.84
N SER A 13 -4.91 11.38 -5.37
CA SER A 13 -5.06 11.82 -3.99
C SER A 13 -4.63 10.70 -3.05
N TYR A 14 -3.85 11.02 -2.02
CA TYR A 14 -3.44 10.05 -0.99
C TYR A 14 -4.65 9.31 -0.38
N LEU A 15 -5.81 9.98 -0.32
CA LEU A 15 -7.07 9.36 0.06
C LEU A 15 -7.44 8.17 -0.84
N TRP A 16 -7.24 8.27 -2.16
CA TRP A 16 -7.49 7.16 -3.08
C TRP A 16 -6.51 6.01 -2.87
N VAL A 17 -5.25 6.30 -2.57
CA VAL A 17 -4.26 5.26 -2.23
C VAL A 17 -4.65 4.55 -0.94
N LEU A 18 -5.13 5.29 0.05
CA LEU A 18 -5.63 4.74 1.31
C LEU A 18 -6.82 3.80 1.08
N VAL A 19 -7.80 4.22 0.27
CA VAL A 19 -8.95 3.35 -0.10
C VAL A 19 -8.49 2.07 -0.80
N LYS A 20 -7.54 2.16 -1.74
CA LYS A 20 -6.98 0.97 -2.40
C LYS A 20 -6.24 0.07 -1.40
N GLY A 21 -5.53 0.65 -0.44
CA GLY A 21 -4.93 -0.08 0.67
C GLY A 21 -5.97 -0.80 1.52
N MET A 22 -7.12 -0.16 1.79
CA MET A 22 -8.20 -0.81 2.52
C MET A 22 -8.77 -2.01 1.76
N LEU A 23 -8.96 -1.88 0.45
CA LEU A 23 -9.42 -2.98 -0.40
C LEU A 23 -8.42 -4.14 -0.42
N MET A 24 -7.12 -3.85 -0.51
CA MET A 24 -6.06 -4.87 -0.41
C MET A 24 -6.07 -5.57 0.96
N GLY A 25 -6.15 -4.81 2.06
CA GLY A 25 -6.20 -5.39 3.41
C GLY A 25 -7.46 -6.22 3.67
N ALA A 26 -8.60 -5.83 3.06
CA ALA A 26 -9.82 -6.62 3.13
C ALA A 26 -9.70 -7.93 2.35
N ALA A 27 -9.08 -7.88 1.17
CA ALA A 27 -8.79 -9.07 0.37
C ALA A 27 -7.92 -10.09 1.13
N ASP A 28 -6.89 -9.64 1.85
CA ASP A 28 -5.99 -10.54 2.59
C ASP A 28 -6.67 -11.25 3.77
N ILE A 29 -7.82 -10.76 4.26
CA ILE A 29 -8.61 -11.42 5.31
C ILE A 29 -9.54 -12.50 4.72
N VAL A 30 -9.96 -12.36 3.46
CA VAL A 30 -10.89 -13.28 2.81
C VAL A 30 -10.12 -14.44 2.17
N PRO A 31 -10.37 -15.71 2.57
CA PRO A 31 -9.72 -16.85 1.95
C PRO A 31 -9.94 -16.90 0.44
N GLY A 32 -8.86 -17.08 -0.32
CA GLY A 32 -8.92 -17.17 -1.78
C GLY A 32 -8.87 -15.84 -2.53
N VAL A 33 -8.78 -14.69 -1.85
CA VAL A 33 -8.56 -13.38 -2.48
C VAL A 33 -7.12 -12.92 -2.20
N SER A 34 -6.42 -12.45 -3.24
CA SER A 34 -5.03 -11.96 -3.12
C SER A 34 -4.97 -10.44 -3.15
N GLY A 35 -4.30 -9.82 -2.17
CA GLY A 35 -4.02 -8.39 -2.16
C GLY A 35 -3.25 -7.92 -3.42
N GLY A 36 -2.36 -8.75 -3.96
CA GLY A 36 -1.64 -8.45 -5.21
C GLY A 36 -2.56 -8.33 -6.43
N THR A 37 -3.60 -9.17 -6.50
CA THR A 37 -4.64 -9.07 -7.54
C THR A 37 -5.46 -7.80 -7.38
N MET A 38 -5.79 -7.40 -6.14
CA MET A 38 -6.45 -6.12 -5.90
C MET A 38 -5.58 -4.92 -6.28
N ALA A 39 -4.27 -4.98 -6.05
CA ALA A 39 -3.35 -3.94 -6.53
C ALA A 39 -3.35 -3.82 -8.06
N LEU A 40 -3.46 -4.96 -8.76
CA LEU A 40 -3.53 -4.99 -10.23
C LEU A 40 -4.86 -4.42 -10.74
N ILE A 41 -5.98 -4.89 -10.20
CA ILE A 41 -7.33 -4.42 -10.55
C ILE A 41 -7.48 -2.92 -10.28
N THR A 42 -6.94 -2.43 -9.16
CA THR A 42 -7.00 -1.00 -8.80
C THR A 42 -5.94 -0.15 -9.50
N GLY A 43 -5.09 -0.74 -10.33
CA GLY A 43 -4.10 -0.06 -11.16
C GLY A 43 -2.92 0.54 -10.38
N ILE A 44 -2.65 0.09 -9.15
CA ILE A 44 -1.50 0.52 -8.36
C ILE A 44 -0.36 -0.50 -8.33
N TYR A 45 -0.55 -1.67 -8.95
CA TYR A 45 0.41 -2.77 -8.94
C TYR A 45 1.80 -2.35 -9.42
N GLU A 46 1.91 -1.70 -10.57
CA GLU A 46 3.21 -1.26 -11.11
C GLU A 46 3.91 -0.26 -10.18
N ARG A 47 3.15 0.68 -9.62
CA ARG A 47 3.69 1.68 -8.67
C ARG A 47 4.16 1.02 -7.38
N LEU A 48 3.38 0.07 -6.86
CA LEU A 48 3.73 -0.73 -5.68
C LEU A 48 4.98 -1.56 -5.95
N LEU A 49 5.04 -2.27 -7.06
CA LEU A 49 6.17 -3.11 -7.43
C LEU A 49 7.45 -2.28 -7.60
N PHE A 50 7.35 -1.11 -8.24
CA PHE A 50 8.47 -0.17 -8.36
C PHE A 50 8.95 0.31 -6.99
N ALA A 51 8.03 0.77 -6.13
CA ALA A 51 8.36 1.24 -4.79
C ALA A 51 9.06 0.15 -3.96
N LEU A 52 8.56 -1.09 -4.00
CA LEU A 52 9.16 -2.24 -3.33
C LEU A 52 10.55 -2.59 -3.89
N LYS A 53 10.72 -2.58 -5.22
CA LYS A 53 12.02 -2.82 -5.86
C LYS A 53 13.07 -1.78 -5.47
N SER A 54 12.65 -0.53 -5.28
CA SER A 54 13.54 0.57 -4.88
C SER A 54 13.99 0.49 -3.41
N LEU A 55 13.29 -0.25 -2.54
CA LEU A 55 13.62 -0.30 -1.10
C LEU A 55 15.05 -0.79 -0.83
N ILE A 56 15.46 -1.90 -1.46
CA ILE A 56 16.76 -2.54 -1.20
C ILE A 56 17.93 -1.61 -1.59
N PRO A 57 18.04 -1.13 -2.86
CA PRO A 57 19.16 -0.28 -3.25
C PRO A 57 19.17 1.05 -2.49
N GLU A 58 18.01 1.64 -2.22
CA GLU A 58 17.91 2.90 -1.46
C GLU A 58 18.26 2.69 0.01
N PHE A 59 17.98 1.53 0.60
CA PHE A 59 18.37 1.21 1.97
C PHE A 59 19.90 1.14 2.12
N PHE A 60 20.61 0.55 1.16
CA PHE A 60 22.08 0.56 1.16
C PHE A 60 22.63 1.99 1.04
N GLN A 61 22.03 2.83 0.20
CA GLN A 61 22.41 4.24 0.10
C GLN A 61 22.11 5.00 1.39
N LEU A 62 20.99 4.69 2.06
CA LEU A 62 20.61 5.29 3.34
C LEU A 62 21.63 4.95 4.43
N VAL A 63 22.06 3.69 4.55
CA VAL A 63 23.07 3.28 5.53
C VAL A 63 24.40 4.00 5.27
N LYS A 64 24.78 4.16 3.99
CA LYS A 64 26.06 4.79 3.59
C LYS A 64 26.08 6.31 3.80
N HIS A 65 25.00 7.00 3.41
CA HIS A 65 24.95 8.46 3.35
C HIS A 65 24.09 9.11 4.45
N ARG A 66 23.34 8.32 5.22
CA ARG A 66 22.43 8.74 6.32
C ARG A 66 21.39 9.80 5.94
N LYS A 67 21.00 9.87 4.67
CA LYS A 67 20.00 10.84 4.16
C LYS A 67 18.59 10.24 4.11
N LEU A 68 17.87 10.29 5.23
CA LEU A 68 16.50 9.76 5.35
C LEU A 68 15.49 10.42 4.40
N SER A 69 15.58 11.74 4.19
CA SER A 69 14.65 12.46 3.32
C SER A 69 14.77 12.03 1.84
N VAL A 70 16.00 11.79 1.37
CA VAL A 70 16.25 11.34 -0.01
C VAL A 70 15.74 9.91 -0.20
N PHE A 71 16.03 9.03 0.77
CA PHE A 71 15.50 7.67 0.79
C PHE A 71 13.97 7.66 0.68
N TRP A 72 13.28 8.44 1.52
CA TRP A 72 11.81 8.49 1.54
C TRP A 72 11.20 8.90 0.21
N ASN A 73 11.81 9.86 -0.49
CA ASN A 73 11.35 10.29 -1.80
C ASN A 73 11.66 9.26 -2.90
N ASN A 74 12.81 8.59 -2.82
CA ASN A 74 13.24 7.62 -3.84
C ASN A 74 12.38 6.34 -3.84
N ILE A 75 11.92 5.90 -2.67
CA ILE A 75 11.08 4.72 -2.51
C ILE A 75 9.58 4.99 -2.68
N ASP A 76 9.18 6.23 -3.02
CA ASP A 76 7.78 6.66 -3.01
C ASP A 76 7.11 6.44 -1.63
N GLY A 77 7.79 6.89 -0.58
CA GLY A 77 7.43 6.59 0.81
C GLY A 77 6.04 7.07 1.23
N TYR A 78 5.55 8.19 0.67
CA TYR A 78 4.19 8.65 0.92
C TYR A 78 3.13 7.70 0.37
N PHE A 79 3.35 7.15 -0.83
CA PHE A 79 2.46 6.14 -1.38
C PHE A 79 2.47 4.87 -0.52
N LEU A 80 3.66 4.38 -0.16
CA LEU A 80 3.81 3.17 0.63
C LEU A 80 3.17 3.32 2.03
N ALA A 81 3.41 4.45 2.68
CA ALA A 81 2.83 4.76 3.98
C ALA A 81 1.30 4.86 3.90
N SER A 82 0.75 5.58 2.91
CA SER A 82 -0.69 5.70 2.74
C SER A 82 -1.35 4.34 2.43
N LEU A 83 -0.70 3.49 1.64
CA LEU A 83 -1.19 2.17 1.30
C LEU A 83 -1.19 1.25 2.53
N LEU A 84 -0.07 1.20 3.26
CA LEU A 84 0.07 0.45 4.50
C LEU A 84 -0.94 0.90 5.55
N LEU A 85 -1.14 2.21 5.71
CA LEU A 85 -2.17 2.75 6.59
C LEU A 85 -3.57 2.24 6.19
N GLY A 86 -3.91 2.25 4.90
CA GLY A 86 -5.16 1.69 4.41
C GLY A 86 -5.32 0.20 4.76
N ILE A 87 -4.28 -0.60 4.52
CA ILE A 87 -4.27 -2.04 4.85
C ILE A 87 -4.50 -2.26 6.34
N LEU A 88 -3.75 -1.56 7.20
CA LEU A 88 -3.87 -1.68 8.65
C LEU A 88 -5.24 -1.24 9.16
N ILE A 89 -5.77 -0.11 8.66
CA ILE A 89 -7.11 0.36 9.02
C ILE A 89 -8.15 -0.70 8.67
N SER A 90 -8.04 -1.31 7.48
CA SER A 90 -8.96 -2.37 7.04
C SER A 90 -8.88 -3.59 7.94
N ILE A 91 -7.67 -4.09 8.23
CA ILE A 91 -7.50 -5.25 9.10
C ILE A 91 -8.05 -5.02 10.50
N LEU A 92 -7.75 -3.87 11.11
CA LEU A 92 -8.24 -3.52 12.44
C LEU A 92 -9.76 -3.33 12.47
N ALA A 93 -10.34 -2.73 11.42
CA ALA A 93 -11.78 -2.55 11.30
C ALA A 93 -12.49 -3.90 11.19
N LEU A 94 -12.01 -4.79 10.31
CA LEU A 94 -12.58 -6.13 10.14
C LEU A 94 -12.43 -6.97 11.39
N ALA A 95 -11.28 -6.92 12.07
CA ALA A 95 -11.07 -7.60 13.35
C ALA A 95 -12.12 -7.17 14.39
N LYS A 96 -12.37 -5.86 14.53
CA LYS A 96 -13.42 -5.35 15.43
C LYS A 96 -14.82 -5.80 15.03
N VAL A 97 -15.13 -5.80 13.73
CA VAL A 97 -16.42 -6.26 13.20
C VAL A 97 -16.63 -7.74 13.51
N ILE A 98 -15.63 -8.59 13.26
CA ILE A 98 -15.68 -10.02 13.57
C ILE A 98 -15.85 -10.24 15.08
N SER A 99 -15.08 -9.54 15.93
CA SER A 99 -15.23 -9.63 17.38
C SER A 99 -16.63 -9.19 17.84
N PHE A 100 -17.19 -8.15 17.24
CA PHE A 100 -18.55 -7.70 17.52
C PHE A 100 -19.60 -8.72 17.09
N LEU A 101 -19.45 -9.32 15.90
CA LEU A 101 -20.33 -10.37 15.39
C LEU A 101 -20.34 -11.57 16.31
N ILE A 102 -19.16 -12.07 16.73
CA ILE A 102 -19.05 -13.22 17.63
C ILE A 102 -19.68 -12.90 19.01
N ALA A 103 -19.49 -11.68 19.52
CA ALA A 103 -20.02 -11.29 20.82
C ALA A 103 -21.55 -11.16 20.85
N ASN A 104 -22.18 -10.74 19.75
CA ASN A 104 -23.62 -10.49 19.69
C ASN A 104 -24.42 -11.62 19.01
N TYR A 105 -23.77 -12.41 18.17
CA TYR A 105 -24.34 -13.57 17.48
C TYR A 105 -23.41 -14.77 17.67
N PRO A 106 -23.35 -15.35 18.88
CA PRO A 106 -22.59 -16.56 19.11
C PRO A 106 -23.18 -17.69 18.24
N ILE A 107 -22.30 -18.30 17.45
CA ILE A 107 -22.56 -19.50 16.65
C ILE A 107 -22.51 -20.76 17.51
#